data_AF-A0A0Q7SB49-F1
#
_entry.id   AF-A0A0Q7SB49-F1
#
_cell.length_a   1.000
_cell.length_b   1.000
_cell.length_c   1.000
_cell.angle_alpha   90.00
_cell.angle_beta   90.00
_cell.angle_gamma   90.00
#
_symmetry.space_group_name_H-M   'P 1'
#
loop_
_entity.id
_entity.type
_entity.pdbx_description
1 polymer ?
#
loop_
_entity_poly.entity_id
_entity_poly.type
_entity_poly.pdbx_seq_one_letter_code
_entity_poly.pdbx_strand_id
1 'polypeptide(L)'
;MSFRKFFVVAAAVAALGVAAGAAFAQTSAQKSMIDAAKAQGTVGEQADGYVGFRVPSSDAALTQAVQATNSARRDAYARSAQAAGTTPDVAGARMFEGQLLPRISSGQWYRNAQGQWVQR
;
A
#
# COMPACT_ATOMS: atom_id res chain seq x y z
N MET A 1 34.66 -7.01 -31.40
CA MET A 1 34.21 -5.98 -30.43
C MET A 1 33.06 -5.24 -31.08
N SER A 2 31.86 -5.05 -30.55
CA SER A 2 31.13 -5.49 -29.36
C SER A 2 29.65 -5.29 -29.75
N PHE A 3 28.83 -6.35 -29.73
CA PHE A 3 27.39 -6.24 -29.98
C PHE A 3 26.68 -5.92 -28.66
N ARG A 4 26.25 -4.67 -28.48
CA ARG A 4 25.35 -4.29 -27.37
C ARG A 4 23.95 -4.79 -27.67
N LYS A 5 23.57 -5.94 -27.10
CA LYS A 5 22.20 -6.40 -27.04
C LYS A 5 21.48 -5.64 -25.92
N PHE A 6 20.53 -4.79 -26.30
CA PHE A 6 19.55 -4.21 -25.38
C PHE A 6 18.64 -5.34 -24.90
N PHE A 7 18.75 -5.71 -23.62
CA PHE A 7 17.74 -6.53 -22.96
C PHE A 7 16.58 -5.63 -22.53
N VAL A 8 15.54 -5.58 -23.36
CA VAL A 8 14.22 -5.11 -22.95
C VAL A 8 13.58 -6.27 -22.18
N VAL A 9 13.65 -6.21 -20.84
CA VAL A 9 12.81 -7.06 -20.00
C VAL A 9 11.42 -6.44 -20.00
N ALA A 10 10.59 -6.84 -20.95
CA ALA A 10 9.16 -6.64 -20.90
C ALA A 10 8.62 -7.49 -19.75
N ALA A 11 8.51 -6.88 -18.56
CA ALA A 11 7.85 -7.48 -17.42
C ALA A 11 6.34 -7.52 -17.71
N ALA A 12 5.89 -8.60 -18.34
CA ALA A 12 4.50 -9.01 -18.32
C ALA A 12 4.12 -9.39 -16.88
N VAL A 13 3.77 -8.41 -16.06
CA VAL A 13 3.11 -8.68 -14.78
C VAL A 13 1.63 -8.86 -15.11
N ALA A 14 1.28 -10.14 -15.26
CA ALA A 14 -0.08 -10.62 -15.39
C ALA A 14 -1.00 -9.97 -14.36
N ALA A 15 -2.11 -9.42 -14.85
CA ALA A 15 -3.29 -9.12 -14.07
C ALA A 15 -3.81 -10.42 -13.44
N LEU A 16 -3.32 -10.73 -12.23
CA LEU A 16 -3.79 -11.86 -11.43
C LEU A 16 -5.14 -11.51 -10.82
N GLY A 17 -6.18 -11.99 -11.50
CA GLY A 17 -7.29 -12.74 -10.89
C GLY A 17 -8.10 -12.00 -9.84
N VAL A 18 -9.14 -11.30 -10.30
CA VAL A 18 -10.38 -11.12 -9.54
C VAL A 18 -11.03 -12.50 -9.42
N ALA A 19 -10.64 -13.27 -8.38
CA ALA A 19 -11.33 -14.48 -7.99
C ALA A 19 -12.07 -14.20 -6.67
N ALA A 20 -13.38 -14.45 -6.74
CA ALA A 20 -14.38 -14.16 -5.72
C ALA A 20 -14.08 -14.84 -4.37
N GLY A 21 -13.60 -14.05 -3.42
CA GLY A 21 -14.10 -14.09 -2.04
C GLY A 21 -14.85 -12.80 -1.81
N ALA A 22 -15.77 -12.74 -0.85
CA ALA A 22 -16.34 -11.48 -0.38
C ALA A 22 -15.24 -10.63 0.28
N ALA A 23 -14.31 -10.11 -0.51
CA ALA A 23 -13.50 -8.98 -0.14
C ALA A 23 -14.50 -7.86 0.09
N PHE A 24 -14.55 -7.34 1.32
CA PHE A 24 -15.16 -6.06 1.58
C PHE A 24 -14.45 -5.05 0.67
N ALA A 25 -14.99 -4.88 -0.53
CA ALA A 25 -14.46 -3.95 -1.50
C ALA A 25 -14.59 -2.59 -0.84
N GLN A 26 -13.45 -2.01 -0.48
CA GLN A 26 -13.39 -0.67 0.09
C GLN A 26 -14.27 0.24 -0.77
N THR A 27 -15.29 0.84 -0.17
CA THR A 27 -16.22 1.66 -0.94
C THR A 27 -15.48 2.86 -1.52
N SER A 28 -15.97 3.40 -2.64
CA SER A 28 -15.43 4.64 -3.22
C SER A 28 -15.39 5.78 -2.18
N ALA A 29 -16.38 5.82 -1.29
CA ALA A 29 -16.45 6.75 -0.17
C ALA A 29 -15.31 6.55 0.84
N GLN A 30 -15.06 5.32 1.29
CA GLN A 30 -13.95 5.00 2.21
C GLN A 30 -12.60 5.34 1.57
N LYS A 31 -12.43 5.08 0.27
CA LYS A 31 -11.22 5.48 -0.46
C LYS A 31 -11.03 6.99 -0.48
N SER A 32 -12.06 7.74 -0.87
CA SER A 32 -12.01 9.20 -0.91
C SER A 32 -11.69 9.80 0.47
N MET A 33 -12.28 9.25 1.53
CA MET A 33 -12.02 9.65 2.91
C MET A 33 -10.56 9.44 3.32
N ILE A 34 -9.96 8.28 3.03
CA ILE A 34 -8.54 8.03 3.32
C ILE A 34 -7.64 8.95 2.49
N ASP A 35 -7.94 9.17 1.21
CA ASP A 35 -7.14 10.03 0.35
C ASP A 35 -7.15 11.49 0.84
N ALA A 36 -8.31 11.98 1.28
CA ALA A 36 -8.44 13.29 1.93
C ALA A 36 -7.64 13.36 3.24
N ALA A 37 -7.73 12.34 4.09
CA ALA A 37 -6.98 12.27 5.33
C ALA A 37 -5.45 12.20 5.12
N LYS A 38 -4.99 11.59 4.02
CA LYS A 38 -3.58 11.61 3.59
C LYS A 38 -3.14 12.99 3.15
N ALA A 39 -3.96 13.69 2.36
CA ALA A 39 -3.70 15.06 1.95
C ALA A 39 -3.62 16.03 3.16
N GLN A 40 -4.41 15.78 4.20
CA GLN A 40 -4.39 16.54 5.46
C GLN A 40 -3.24 16.15 6.41
N GLY A 41 -2.55 15.05 6.16
CA GLY A 41 -1.49 14.54 7.03
C GLY A 41 -1.96 13.91 8.34
N THR A 42 -3.25 13.57 8.44
CA THR A 42 -3.85 12.83 9.57
C THR A 42 -3.44 11.36 9.53
N VAL A 43 -3.44 10.77 8.32
CA VAL A 43 -2.96 9.42 8.06
C VAL A 43 -1.86 9.43 7.00
N GLY A 44 -1.09 8.36 6.92
CA GLY A 44 -0.07 8.19 5.90
C GLY A 44 0.25 6.73 5.62
N GLU A 45 0.95 6.47 4.53
CA GLU A 45 1.43 5.12 4.21
C GLU A 45 2.58 4.74 5.16
N GLN A 46 2.78 3.46 5.43
CA GLN A 46 3.86 2.95 6.27
C GLN A 46 4.76 2.01 5.46
N ALA A 47 6.04 1.95 5.83
CA ALA A 47 7.03 1.12 5.15
C ALA A 47 6.73 -0.38 5.15
N ASP A 48 5.81 -0.83 6.01
CA ASP A 48 5.29 -2.20 6.06
C ASP A 48 4.14 -2.46 5.06
N GLY A 49 3.74 -1.44 4.29
CA GLY A 49 2.65 -1.51 3.32
C GLY A 49 1.27 -1.17 3.89
N TYR A 50 1.12 -0.74 5.14
CA TYR A 50 -0.19 -0.39 5.72
C TYR A 50 -0.43 1.12 5.78
N VAL A 51 -1.66 1.54 6.09
CA VAL A 51 -2.00 2.93 6.42
C VAL A 51 -1.98 3.12 7.94
N GLY A 52 -1.29 4.15 8.41
CA GLY A 52 -1.18 4.48 9.84
C GLY A 52 -1.73 5.88 10.14
N PHE A 53 -2.23 6.07 11.37
CA PHE A 53 -2.58 7.39 11.90
C PHE A 53 -1.31 8.10 12.36
N ARG A 54 -1.00 9.23 11.72
CA ARG A 54 0.08 10.13 12.16
C ARG A 54 -0.40 11.01 13.31
N VAL A 55 -1.65 11.46 13.22
CA VAL A 55 -2.33 12.23 14.26
C VAL A 55 -3.50 11.38 14.78
N PRO A 56 -3.73 11.31 16.10
CA PRO A 56 -4.92 10.66 16.64
C PRO A 56 -6.19 11.22 16.02
N SER A 57 -7.14 10.35 15.65
CA SER A 57 -8.44 10.73 15.09
C SER A 57 -9.56 10.26 16.01
N SER A 58 -10.53 11.11 16.26
CA SER A 58 -11.81 10.74 16.89
C SER A 58 -12.90 10.38 15.86
N ASP A 59 -12.58 10.44 14.56
CA ASP A 59 -13.50 10.07 13.49
C ASP A 59 -13.57 8.53 13.36
N ALA A 60 -14.70 7.98 13.80
CA ALA A 60 -14.97 6.55 13.75
C ALA A 60 -15.07 6.02 12.31
N ALA A 61 -15.58 6.81 11.36
CA ALA A 61 -15.72 6.40 9.96
C ALA A 61 -14.35 6.31 9.30
N LEU A 62 -13.45 7.28 9.56
CA LEU A 62 -12.07 7.22 9.09
C LEU A 62 -11.33 6.02 9.70
N THR A 63 -11.52 5.78 10.99
CA THR A 63 -10.93 4.62 11.68
C THR A 63 -11.38 3.31 11.05
N GLN A 64 -12.67 3.15 10.82
CA GLN A 64 -13.23 1.97 10.15
C GLN A 64 -12.72 1.82 8.72
N ALA A 65 -12.59 2.93 7.97
CA ALA A 65 -12.04 2.90 6.62
C ALA A 65 -10.59 2.39 6.63
N VAL A 66 -9.72 2.94 7.48
CA VAL A 66 -8.32 2.51 7.62
C VAL A 66 -8.22 1.03 8.02
N GLN A 67 -9.05 0.58 8.96
CA GLN A 67 -9.11 -0.82 9.37
C GLN A 67 -9.51 -1.74 8.21
N ALA A 68 -10.55 -1.38 7.46
CA ALA A 68 -11.00 -2.15 6.30
C ALA A 68 -9.90 -2.23 5.22
N THR A 69 -9.22 -1.12 4.91
CA THR A 69 -8.08 -1.09 4.00
C THR A 69 -6.96 -2.00 4.46
N ASN A 70 -6.57 -1.90 5.73
CA ASN A 70 -5.47 -2.70 6.28
C ASN A 70 -5.82 -4.19 6.34
N SER A 71 -7.08 -4.54 6.60
CA SER A 71 -7.57 -5.93 6.52
C SER A 71 -7.44 -6.47 5.09
N ALA A 72 -7.92 -5.73 4.09
CA ALA A 72 -7.82 -6.14 2.69
C ALA A 72 -6.37 -6.26 2.22
N ARG A 73 -5.48 -5.34 2.65
CA ARG A 73 -4.04 -5.40 2.37
C ARG A 73 -3.40 -6.62 3.03
N ARG A 74 -3.75 -6.95 4.27
CA ARG A 74 -3.24 -8.14 4.97
C ARG A 74 -3.55 -9.41 4.21
N ASP A 75 -4.79 -9.57 3.74
CA ASP A 75 -5.18 -10.75 2.94
C ASP A 75 -4.44 -10.80 1.60
N ALA A 76 -4.24 -9.64 0.96
CA ALA A 76 -3.50 -9.54 -0.29
C ALA A 76 -2.01 -9.88 -0.09
N TYR A 77 -1.39 -9.39 0.98
CA TYR A 77 0.01 -9.68 1.31
C TYR A 77 0.21 -11.13 1.70
N ALA A 78 -0.72 -11.74 2.44
CA ALA A 78 -0.70 -13.17 2.74
C ALA A 78 -0.72 -14.02 1.45
N ARG A 79 -1.64 -13.71 0.53
CA ARG A 79 -1.73 -14.39 -0.77
C ARG A 79 -0.48 -14.18 -1.62
N SER A 80 0.01 -12.94 -1.72
CA SER A 80 1.23 -12.63 -2.47
C SER A 80 2.46 -13.31 -1.88
N ALA A 81 2.54 -13.39 -0.56
CA ALA A 81 3.64 -14.01 0.16
C ALA A 81 3.67 -15.52 -0.08
N GLN A 82 2.52 -16.19 0.02
CA GLN A 82 2.37 -17.60 -0.28
C GLN A 82 2.80 -17.92 -1.73
N ALA A 83 2.35 -17.12 -2.70
CA ALA A 83 2.70 -17.31 -4.11
C ALA A 83 4.19 -17.11 -4.39
N ALA A 84 4.86 -16.21 -3.65
CA ALA A 84 6.27 -15.89 -3.84
C ALA A 84 7.23 -16.66 -2.90
N GLY A 85 6.72 -17.55 -2.04
CA GLY A 85 7.54 -18.28 -1.06
C GLY A 85 8.22 -17.38 -0.03
N THR A 86 7.55 -16.30 0.39
CA THR A 86 8.06 -15.31 1.36
C THR A 86 7.05 -15.08 2.50
N THR A 87 7.34 -14.15 3.40
CA THR A 87 6.40 -13.74 4.47
C THR A 87 5.50 -12.56 4.06
N PRO A 88 4.31 -12.41 4.67
CA PRO A 88 3.42 -11.27 4.43
C PRO A 88 4.11 -9.91 4.67
N ASP A 89 4.98 -9.82 5.66
CA ASP A 89 5.72 -8.59 5.98
C ASP A 89 6.65 -8.17 4.83
N VAL A 90 7.36 -9.14 4.23
CA VAL A 90 8.19 -8.88 3.04
C VAL A 90 7.33 -8.46 1.85
N ALA A 91 6.16 -9.08 1.67
CA ALA A 91 5.24 -8.69 0.60
C ALA A 91 4.70 -7.25 0.80
N GLY A 92 4.38 -6.87 2.03
CA GLY A 92 3.95 -5.53 2.40
C GLY A 92 5.03 -4.47 2.16
N ALA A 93 6.27 -4.74 2.61
CA ALA A 93 7.41 -3.85 2.37
C ALA A 93 7.70 -3.65 0.87
N ARG A 94 7.66 -4.73 0.08
CA ARG A 94 7.83 -4.64 -1.38
C ARG A 94 6.69 -3.87 -2.05
N MET A 95 5.45 -4.03 -1.58
CA MET A 95 4.32 -3.24 -2.06
C MET A 95 4.52 -1.76 -1.74
N PHE A 96 5.02 -1.44 -0.54
CA PHE A 96 5.33 -0.07 -0.18
C PHE A 96 6.37 0.54 -1.14
N GLU A 97 7.53 -0.08 -1.27
CA GLU A 97 8.62 0.42 -2.11
C GLU A 97 8.24 0.51 -3.59
N GLY A 98 7.60 -0.53 -4.13
CA GLY A 98 7.33 -0.65 -5.56
C GLY A 98 6.09 0.08 -6.04
N GLN A 99 5.10 0.34 -5.17
CA GLN A 99 3.79 0.85 -5.59
C GLN A 99 3.28 2.01 -4.74
N LEU A 100 3.40 1.95 -3.41
CA LEU A 100 2.81 2.98 -2.54
C LEU A 100 3.70 4.23 -2.49
N LEU A 101 4.98 4.08 -2.16
CA LEU A 101 5.93 5.17 -2.01
C LEU A 101 6.01 6.08 -3.25
N PRO A 102 6.08 5.56 -4.51
CA PRO A 102 6.09 6.41 -5.70
C PRO A 102 4.80 7.24 -5.89
N ARG A 103 3.68 6.83 -5.28
CA ARG A 103 2.35 7.46 -5.41
C ARG A 103 2.03 8.46 -4.30
N ILE A 104 2.86 8.58 -3.27
CA ILE A 104 2.63 9.51 -2.15
C ILE A 104 2.83 10.93 -2.68
N SER A 105 1.85 11.81 -2.72
CA SER A 105 2.09 13.16 -3.30
C SER A 105 3.01 14.01 -2.43
N SER A 106 3.66 15.03 -3.02
CA SER A 106 4.41 16.02 -2.22
C SER A 106 3.49 16.66 -1.18
N GLY A 107 4.02 16.86 0.03
CA GLY A 107 3.29 17.34 1.19
C GLY A 107 2.56 16.25 1.98
N GLN A 108 2.36 15.05 1.41
CA GLN A 108 1.82 13.91 2.15
C GLN A 108 2.90 13.23 3.01
N TRP A 109 2.45 12.46 4.00
CA TRP A 109 3.32 11.83 4.98
C TRP A 109 3.37 10.31 4.81
N TYR A 110 4.51 9.74 5.16
CA TYR A 110 4.68 8.30 5.31
C TYR A 110 5.57 7.97 6.50
N ARG A 111 5.41 6.76 7.05
CA ARG A 111 6.27 6.26 8.13
C ARG A 111 7.37 5.39 7.54
N ASN A 112 8.63 5.80 7.70
CA ASN A 112 9.78 5.04 7.20
C ASN A 112 10.00 3.74 8.02
N ALA A 113 10.94 2.90 7.58
CA ALA A 113 11.26 1.63 8.23
C ALA A 113 11.84 1.82 9.66
N GLN A 114 12.39 3.00 9.96
CA GLN A 114 12.85 3.40 11.29
C GLN A 114 11.71 3.86 12.21
N GLY A 115 10.47 3.84 11.71
CA GLY A 115 9.28 4.23 12.47
C GLY A 115 9.06 5.75 12.58
N GLN A 116 9.78 6.56 11.81
CA GLN A 116 9.68 8.01 11.79
C GLN A 116 8.71 8.47 10.70
N TRP A 117 7.89 9.48 11.02
CA TRP A 117 7.06 10.14 10.01
C TRP A 117 7.90 11.11 9.19
N VAL A 118 7.90 10.91 7.87
CA VAL A 118 8.60 11.70 6.87
C VAL A 118 7.58 12.30 5.91
N GLN A 119 7.80 13.56 5.53
CA GLN A 119 7.00 14.23 4.50
C GLN A 119 7.69 14.07 3.15
N ARG A 120 6.92 13.80 2.09
CA ARG A 120 7.45 13.73 0.72
C ARG A 120 7.58 15.10 0.06
#